data_AF-A0A1F5DBR7-F1
#
_entry.id   AF-A0A1F5DBR7-F1
#
_cell.length_a   1.000
_cell.length_b   1.000
_cell.length_c   1.000
_cell.angle_alpha   90.00
_cell.angle_beta   90.00
_cell.angle_gamma   90.00
#
_symmetry.space_group_name_H-M   'P 1'
#
loop_
_entity.id
_entity.type
_entity.pdbx_description
1 polymer ?
#
loop_
_entity_poly.entity_id
_entity_poly.type
_entity_poly.pdbx_seq_one_letter_code
_entity_poly.pdbx_strand_id
1 'polypeptide(L)'
;MEIDRVNLAIISIRKVQENYPDIPKKFRQVIELIIYAYTQLSFQKCVVCEITNKSNCEPLEKHHVAGRTHYPDSIPVCVSCHNRLTEKQKKWQNDLNDERLRLASYFDGIRDLFELLFEFTNEEYLAVLVKEFTNRAWSIRNSSR
;
A
#
# COMPACT_ATOMS: atom_id res chain seq x y z
N MET A 1 -2.35 -8.77 -21.45
CA MET A 1 -2.18 -7.30 -21.33
C MET A 1 -1.76 -7.09 -19.90
N GLU A 2 -0.51 -6.73 -19.64
CA GLU A 2 -0.04 -6.57 -18.25
C GLU A 2 -0.80 -5.39 -17.64
N ILE A 3 -1.68 -5.66 -16.68
CA ILE A 3 -2.41 -4.59 -16.00
C ILE A 3 -1.40 -3.78 -15.20
N ASP A 4 -1.26 -2.50 -15.54
CA ASP A 4 -0.35 -1.60 -14.86
C ASP A 4 -0.91 -1.18 -13.49
N ARG A 5 -0.69 -2.05 -12.51
CA ARG A 5 -1.10 -1.87 -11.11
C ARG A 5 -0.60 -0.55 -10.51
N VAL A 6 0.58 -0.09 -10.93
CA VAL A 6 1.19 1.15 -10.44
C VAL A 6 0.42 2.34 -10.97
N ASN A 7 0.16 2.39 -12.27
CA ASN A 7 -0.65 3.45 -12.86
C ASN A 7 -2.07 3.48 -12.29
N LEU A 8 -2.70 2.33 -12.07
CA LEU A 8 -4.03 2.27 -11.43
C LEU A 8 -4.01 2.77 -9.98
N ALA A 9 -2.97 2.45 -9.22
CA ALA A 9 -2.79 2.98 -7.86
C ALA A 9 -2.59 4.50 -7.88
N ILE A 10 -1.76 5.03 -8.78
CA ILE A 10 -1.52 6.47 -8.94
C ILE A 10 -2.81 7.20 -9.32
N ILE A 11 -3.61 6.66 -10.24
CA ILE A 11 -4.91 7.24 -10.60
C ILE A 11 -5.84 7.31 -9.38
N SER A 12 -5.88 6.24 -8.58
CA SER A 12 -6.70 6.19 -7.36
C SER A 12 -6.24 7.23 -6.32
N ILE A 13 -4.92 7.43 -6.18
CA ILE A 13 -4.34 8.47 -5.30
C ILE A 13 -4.70 9.87 -5.80
N ARG A 14 -4.54 10.14 -7.10
CA ARG A 14 -4.84 11.45 -7.70
C ARG A 14 -6.30 11.85 -7.55
N LYS A 15 -7.21 10.89 -7.73
CA LYS A 15 -8.65 11.09 -7.49
C LYS A 15 -8.93 11.57 -6.06
N VAL A 16 -8.23 11.03 -5.07
CA VAL A 16 -8.36 11.51 -3.68
C VAL A 16 -7.71 12.89 -3.53
N GLN A 17 -6.52 13.09 -4.11
CA GLN A 17 -5.78 14.35 -4.06
C GLN A 17 -6.59 15.56 -4.54
N GLU A 18 -7.48 15.41 -5.51
CA GLU A 18 -8.36 16.47 -6.00
C GLU A 18 -9.21 17.11 -4.89
N ASN A 19 -9.54 16.35 -3.83
CA ASN A 19 -10.30 16.84 -2.67
C ASN A 19 -9.42 17.48 -1.58
N TYR A 20 -8.09 17.47 -1.75
CA TYR A 20 -7.11 17.94 -0.77
C TYR A 20 -6.03 18.83 -1.42
N PRO A 21 -6.42 19.96 -2.04
CA PRO A 21 -5.49 20.80 -2.80
C PRO A 21 -4.37 21.41 -1.93
N ASP A 22 -4.58 21.56 -0.62
CA ASP A 22 -3.67 22.25 0.28
C ASP A 22 -2.49 21.39 0.79
N ILE A 23 -2.49 20.08 0.53
CA ILE A 23 -1.45 19.14 1.03
C ILE A 23 -0.75 18.33 -0.08
N PRO A 24 -0.34 18.94 -1.22
CA PRO A 24 0.21 18.20 -2.37
C PRO A 24 1.51 17.46 -2.04
N LYS A 25 2.26 17.91 -1.04
CA LYS A 25 3.50 17.25 -0.58
C LYS A 25 3.23 15.87 0.04
N LYS A 26 2.13 15.71 0.78
CA LYS A 26 1.77 14.42 1.40
C LYS A 26 1.39 13.38 0.34
N PHE A 27 0.62 13.80 -0.65
CA PHE A 27 0.28 12.95 -1.80
C PHE A 27 1.52 12.57 -2.63
N ARG A 28 2.50 13.48 -2.77
CA ARG A 28 3.79 13.13 -3.39
C ARG A 28 4.49 12.00 -2.64
N GLN A 29 4.59 12.07 -1.31
CA GLN A 29 5.20 11.00 -0.50
C GLN A 29 4.47 9.66 -0.66
N VAL A 30 3.14 9.69 -0.73
CA VAL A 30 2.33 8.49 -0.99
C VAL A 30 2.58 7.92 -2.38
N ILE A 31 2.71 8.75 -3.41
CA ILE A 31 3.03 8.28 -4.78
C ILE A 31 4.44 7.70 -4.83
N GLU A 32 5.40 8.37 -4.21
CA GLU A 32 6.79 7.90 -4.09
C GLU A 32 6.83 6.52 -3.42
N LEU A 33 6.03 6.28 -2.39
CA LEU A 33 5.90 4.98 -1.74
C LEU A 33 5.44 3.86 -2.69
N ILE A 34 4.50 4.13 -3.61
CA ILE A 34 4.05 3.14 -4.61
C ILE A 34 5.16 2.85 -5.62
N ILE A 35 5.80 3.89 -6.16
CA ILE A 35 6.91 3.75 -7.11
C ILE A 35 8.08 3.01 -6.45
N TYR A 36 8.33 3.34 -5.20
CA TYR A 36 9.35 2.72 -4.39
C TYR A 36 9.08 1.22 -4.19
N ALA A 37 7.86 0.85 -3.83
CA ALA A 37 7.46 -0.55 -3.70
C ALA A 37 7.68 -1.34 -5.01
N TYR A 38 7.33 -0.72 -6.14
CA TYR A 38 7.47 -1.30 -7.47
C TYR A 38 8.95 -1.50 -7.88
N THR A 39 9.79 -0.50 -7.62
CA THR A 39 11.22 -0.52 -7.99
C THR A 39 12.10 -1.36 -7.07
N GLN A 40 11.60 -1.74 -5.88
CA GLN A 40 12.29 -2.60 -4.91
C GLN A 40 13.70 -2.12 -4.53
N LEU A 41 13.91 -0.81 -4.49
CA LEU A 41 15.22 -0.24 -4.18
C LEU A 41 15.66 -0.62 -2.75
N SER A 42 16.95 -0.91 -2.57
CA SER A 42 17.53 -1.29 -1.27
C SER A 42 17.57 -0.11 -0.31
N PHE A 43 17.16 -0.30 0.94
CA PHE A 43 16.98 0.78 1.90
C PHE A 43 17.53 0.47 3.29
N GLN A 44 17.81 1.55 4.02
CA GLN A 44 18.33 1.53 5.39
C GLN A 44 17.31 2.03 6.42
N LYS A 45 16.06 2.33 6.02
CA LYS A 45 15.01 2.81 6.92
C LYS A 45 13.66 2.13 6.66
N CYS A 46 12.84 2.11 7.71
CA CYS A 46 11.44 1.69 7.62
C CYS A 46 10.59 2.81 7.03
N VAL A 47 9.91 2.56 5.91
CA VAL A 47 9.11 3.59 5.20
C VAL A 47 7.96 4.11 6.06
N VAL A 48 7.33 3.26 6.86
CA VAL A 48 6.22 3.65 7.75
C VAL A 48 6.74 4.57 8.85
N CYS A 49 7.86 4.21 9.49
CA CYS A 49 8.47 5.02 10.54
C CYS A 49 8.97 6.37 10.01
N GLU A 50 9.52 6.39 8.78
CA GLU A 50 10.00 7.61 8.14
C GLU A 50 8.84 8.58 7.84
N ILE A 51 7.75 8.11 7.24
CA ILE A 51 6.57 8.94 6.96
C ILE A 51 5.93 9.44 8.26
N THR A 52 5.90 8.60 9.30
CA THR A 52 5.26 8.95 10.59
C THR A 52 6.19 9.66 11.57
N ASN A 53 7.43 9.96 11.15
CA ASN A 53 8.49 10.54 11.97
C ASN A 53 8.70 9.81 13.31
N LYS A 54 8.52 8.48 13.31
CA LYS A 54 8.80 7.64 14.47
C LYS A 54 10.24 7.13 14.39
N SER A 55 10.98 7.24 15.48
CA SER A 55 12.27 6.57 15.60
C SER A 55 12.04 5.07 15.76
N ASN A 56 12.72 4.24 14.96
CA ASN A 56 12.83 2.81 15.24
C ASN A 56 14.25 2.31 14.96
N CYS A 57 14.80 1.55 15.91
CA CYS A 57 16.10 0.90 15.84
C CYS A 57 16.01 -0.61 15.56
N GLU A 58 14.79 -1.13 15.36
CA GLU A 58 14.58 -2.53 15.01
C GLU A 58 15.15 -2.87 13.62
N PRO A 59 15.55 -4.14 13.42
CA PRO A 59 15.93 -4.65 12.11
C PRO A 59 14.84 -4.41 11.05
N LEU A 60 15.27 -4.24 9.80
CA LEU A 60 14.39 -4.08 8.66
C LEU A 60 14.13 -5.41 7.98
N GLU A 61 12.89 -5.60 7.55
CA GLU A 61 12.39 -6.74 6.80
C GLU A 61 11.72 -6.28 5.52
N LYS A 62 11.76 -7.13 4.48
CA LYS A 62 11.10 -6.89 3.20
C LYS A 62 9.65 -7.37 3.27
N HIS A 63 8.70 -6.44 3.35
CA HIS A 63 7.28 -6.75 3.29
C HIS A 63 6.77 -6.73 1.85
N HIS A 64 6.19 -7.83 1.38
CA HIS A 64 5.60 -7.91 0.04
C HIS A 64 4.17 -7.37 0.05
N VAL A 65 3.91 -6.32 -0.72
CA VAL A 65 2.64 -5.56 -0.70
C VAL A 65 1.45 -6.47 -0.94
N ALA A 66 1.47 -7.24 -2.02
CA ALA A 66 0.38 -8.14 -2.37
C ALA A 66 0.52 -9.54 -1.76
N GLY A 67 1.60 -9.83 -1.02
CA GLY A 67 2.03 -11.17 -0.67
C GLY A 67 3.06 -11.72 -1.67
N ARG A 68 3.98 -12.55 -1.17
CA ARG A 68 5.20 -13.00 -1.89
C ARG A 68 4.93 -13.71 -3.23
N THR A 69 3.79 -14.38 -3.35
CA THR A 69 3.42 -15.20 -4.52
C THR A 69 2.69 -14.41 -5.61
N HIS A 70 2.27 -13.16 -5.34
CA HIS A 70 1.38 -12.42 -6.24
C HIS A 70 2.10 -11.36 -7.08
N TYR A 71 2.85 -10.46 -6.44
CA TYR A 71 3.67 -9.45 -7.09
C TYR A 71 5.00 -9.28 -6.36
N PRO A 72 6.06 -8.88 -7.06
CA PRO A 72 7.38 -8.74 -6.43
C PRO A 72 7.49 -7.42 -5.63
N ASP A 73 6.52 -6.51 -5.78
CA ASP A 73 6.45 -5.22 -5.09
C ASP A 73 6.57 -5.38 -3.58
N SER A 74 7.43 -4.57 -2.98
CA SER A 74 7.77 -4.72 -1.58
C SER A 74 8.32 -3.44 -0.98
N ILE A 75 8.14 -3.28 0.33
CA ILE A 75 8.67 -2.16 1.10
C ILE A 75 9.50 -2.66 2.30
N PRO A 76 10.55 -1.93 2.71
CA PRO A 76 11.32 -2.19 3.90
C PRO A 76 10.56 -1.59 5.07
N VAL A 77 10.28 -2.44 6.03
CA VAL A 77 9.60 -2.06 7.26
C VAL A 77 10.34 -2.67 8.41
N CYS A 78 10.33 -2.01 9.56
CA CYS A 78 10.84 -2.62 10.78
C CYS A 78 9.98 -3.81 11.19
N VAL A 79 10.52 -4.72 12.01
CA VAL A 79 9.82 -5.91 12.52
C VAL A 79 8.42 -5.58 13.07
N SER A 80 8.28 -4.53 13.88
CA SER A 80 6.99 -4.12 14.43
C SER A 80 5.95 -3.72 13.37
N CYS A 81 6.36 -2.94 12.35
CA CYS A 81 5.48 -2.58 11.25
C CYS A 81 5.19 -3.79 10.35
N HIS A 82 6.19 -4.64 10.11
CA HIS A 82 6.05 -5.87 9.34
C HIS A 82 4.98 -6.79 9.95
N ASN A 83 5.03 -7.01 11.27
CA ASN A 83 4.06 -7.85 11.98
C ASN A 83 2.63 -7.29 11.87
N ARG A 84 2.46 -5.97 12.06
CA ARG A 84 1.15 -5.32 11.91
C ARG A 84 0.58 -5.48 10.51
N LEU A 85 1.39 -5.28 9.47
CA LEU A 85 0.97 -5.48 8.08
C LEU A 85 0.66 -6.94 7.79
N THR A 86 1.48 -7.87 8.30
CA THR A 86 1.26 -9.31 8.17
C THR A 86 -0.08 -9.75 8.77
N GLU A 87 -0.44 -9.27 9.96
CA GLU A 87 -1.72 -9.60 10.59
C GLU A 87 -2.94 -9.06 9.80
N LYS A 88 -2.80 -7.89 9.16
CA LYS A 88 -3.85 -7.37 8.27
C LYS A 88 -3.93 -8.20 6.99
N GLN A 89 -2.79 -8.55 6.40
CA GLN A 89 -2.68 -9.30 5.15
C GLN A 89 -3.31 -10.69 5.23
N LYS A 90 -3.18 -11.40 6.38
CA LYS A 90 -3.82 -12.70 6.63
C LYS A 90 -5.34 -12.71 6.41
N LYS A 91 -6.02 -11.57 6.50
CA LYS A 91 -7.49 -11.47 6.39
C LYS A 91 -7.99 -11.61 4.96
N TRP A 92 -7.14 -11.37 3.97
CA TRP A 92 -7.53 -11.32 2.56
C TRP A 92 -6.58 -12.06 1.63
N GLN A 93 -5.38 -12.41 2.09
CA GLN A 93 -4.40 -13.18 1.33
C GLN A 93 -4.90 -14.62 1.19
N ASN A 94 -5.21 -15.01 -0.03
CA ASN A 94 -5.44 -16.40 -0.41
C ASN A 94 -4.48 -16.72 -1.56
N ASP A 95 -3.92 -17.93 -1.60
CA ASP A 95 -3.17 -18.38 -2.78
C ASP A 95 -4.15 -18.58 -3.94
N LEU A 96 -4.02 -17.72 -4.95
CA LEU A 96 -4.99 -17.61 -6.04
C LEU A 96 -4.28 -17.62 -7.39
N ASN A 97 -4.62 -18.61 -8.21
CA ASN A 97 -4.25 -18.68 -9.63
C ASN A 97 -5.13 -17.76 -10.51
N ASP A 98 -5.71 -16.70 -9.94
CA ASP A 98 -6.57 -15.76 -10.65
C ASP A 98 -5.94 -14.36 -10.68
N GLU A 99 -5.63 -13.85 -11.88
CA GLU A 99 -4.95 -12.57 -12.10
C GLU A 99 -5.70 -11.37 -11.50
N ARG A 100 -7.03 -11.38 -11.59
CA ARG A 100 -7.88 -10.32 -11.04
C ARG A 100 -7.79 -10.32 -9.52
N LEU A 101 -7.77 -11.49 -8.89
CA LEU A 101 -7.62 -11.57 -7.45
C LEU A 101 -6.20 -11.21 -7.00
N ARG A 102 -5.16 -11.54 -7.78
CA ARG A 102 -3.79 -11.03 -7.53
C ARG A 102 -3.77 -9.51 -7.55
N LEU A 103 -4.37 -8.90 -8.56
CA LEU A 103 -4.46 -7.44 -8.67
C LEU A 103 -5.23 -6.84 -7.49
N ALA A 104 -6.36 -7.41 -7.10
CA ALA A 104 -7.11 -6.93 -5.94
C ALA A 104 -6.28 -7.00 -4.64
N SER A 105 -5.55 -8.11 -4.43
CA SER A 105 -4.62 -8.28 -3.31
C SER A 105 -3.55 -7.18 -3.25
N TYR A 106 -3.10 -6.66 -4.40
CA TYR A 106 -2.20 -5.50 -4.42
C TYR A 106 -2.84 -4.24 -3.83
N PHE A 107 -4.10 -3.97 -4.19
CA PHE A 107 -4.85 -2.84 -3.63
C PHE A 107 -5.19 -3.04 -2.15
N ASP A 108 -5.49 -4.27 -1.72
CA ASP A 108 -5.66 -4.60 -0.30
C ASP A 108 -4.36 -4.38 0.49
N GLY A 109 -3.20 -4.73 -0.06
CA GLY A 109 -1.90 -4.47 0.54
C GLY A 109 -1.58 -2.99 0.72
N ILE A 110 -1.85 -2.18 -0.30
CA ILE A 110 -1.68 -0.72 -0.21
C ILE A 110 -2.69 -0.11 0.78
N ARG A 111 -3.94 -0.61 0.81
CA ARG A 111 -4.93 -0.20 1.81
C ARG A 111 -4.40 -0.43 3.22
N ASP A 112 -3.87 -1.60 3.52
CA ASP A 112 -3.36 -1.94 4.85
C ASP A 112 -2.22 -1.00 5.28
N LEU A 113 -1.39 -0.57 4.32
CA LEU A 113 -0.34 0.42 4.54
C LEU A 113 -0.91 1.80 4.88
N PHE A 114 -1.92 2.27 4.15
CA PHE A 114 -2.59 3.54 4.46
C PHE A 114 -3.35 3.51 5.77
N GLU A 115 -3.96 2.37 6.11
CA GLU A 115 -4.63 2.18 7.40
C GLU A 115 -3.60 2.26 8.53
N LEU A 116 -2.44 1.62 8.39
CA LEU A 116 -1.37 1.70 9.38
C LEU A 116 -0.81 3.13 9.53
N LEU A 117 -0.62 3.86 8.42
CA LEU A 117 -0.20 5.26 8.46
C LEU A 117 -1.27 6.13 9.14
N PHE A 118 -2.54 5.88 8.87
CA PHE A 118 -3.66 6.59 9.51
C PHE A 118 -3.69 6.32 11.01
N GLU A 119 -3.56 5.07 11.46
CA GLU A 119 -3.49 4.70 12.88
C GLU A 119 -2.37 5.45 13.63
N PHE A 120 -1.28 5.80 12.95
CA PHE A 120 -0.13 6.47 13.54
C PHE A 120 -0.16 8.00 13.47
N THR A 121 -0.89 8.58 12.52
CA THR A 121 -0.85 10.02 12.25
C THR A 121 -2.20 10.70 12.45
N ASN A 122 -3.29 9.93 12.41
CA ASN A 122 -4.67 10.39 12.40
C ASN A 122 -4.98 11.40 11.27
N GLU A 123 -4.25 11.33 10.15
CA GLU A 123 -4.45 12.25 9.03
C GLU A 123 -5.60 11.81 8.12
N GLU A 124 -6.63 12.64 8.00
CA GLU A 124 -7.90 12.29 7.34
C GLU A 124 -7.77 11.83 5.89
N TYR A 125 -6.84 12.39 5.09
CA TYR A 125 -6.68 11.96 3.70
C TYR A 125 -6.24 10.48 3.59
N LEU A 126 -5.55 9.95 4.60
CA LEU A 126 -5.20 8.52 4.64
C LEU A 126 -6.45 7.66 4.83
N ALA A 127 -7.41 8.09 5.66
CA ALA A 127 -8.69 7.40 5.81
C ALA A 127 -9.50 7.41 4.49
N VAL A 128 -9.44 8.51 3.74
CA VAL A 128 -10.07 8.58 2.41
C VAL A 128 -9.36 7.68 1.39
N LEU A 129 -8.02 7.62 1.43
CA LEU A 129 -7.25 6.68 0.62
C LEU A 129 -7.58 5.23 0.96
N VAL A 130 -7.71 4.87 2.25
CA VAL A 130 -8.17 3.54 2.69
C VAL A 130 -9.51 3.19 2.04
N LYS A 131 -10.47 4.12 2.05
CA LYS A 131 -11.78 3.92 1.44
C LYS A 131 -11.69 3.74 -0.08
N GLU A 132 -10.93 4.58 -0.78
CA GLU A 132 -10.76 4.46 -2.23
C GLU A 132 -10.11 3.12 -2.61
N PHE A 133 -9.06 2.70 -1.91
CA PHE A 133 -8.37 1.44 -2.19
C PHE A 133 -9.22 0.22 -1.82
N THR A 134 -10.05 0.30 -0.79
CA THR A 134 -11.07 -0.71 -0.47
C THR A 134 -12.06 -0.86 -1.63
N ASN A 135 -12.61 0.25 -2.12
CA ASN A 135 -13.56 0.23 -3.24
C ASN A 135 -12.92 -0.31 -4.52
N ARG A 136 -11.66 0.05 -4.78
CA ARG A 136 -10.91 -0.43 -5.93
C ARG A 136 -10.67 -1.92 -5.86
N ALA A 137 -10.17 -2.44 -4.73
CA ALA A 137 -9.97 -3.86 -4.52
C ALA A 137 -11.28 -4.64 -4.70
N TRP A 138 -12.38 -4.15 -4.12
CA TRP A 138 -13.70 -4.76 -4.26
C TRP A 138 -14.19 -4.76 -5.71
N SER A 139 -14.07 -3.63 -6.42
CA SER A 139 -14.49 -3.51 -7.83
C SER A 139 -13.72 -4.50 -8.71
N ILE A 140 -12.40 -4.62 -8.51
CA ILE A 140 -11.58 -5.60 -9.21
C ILE A 140 -12.04 -7.03 -8.87
N ARG A 141 -12.25 -7.36 -7.58
CA ARG A 141 -12.72 -8.70 -7.16
C ARG A 141 -14.09 -9.09 -7.71
N ASN A 142 -14.90 -8.12 -8.13
CA ASN A 142 -16.29 -8.35 -8.54
C ASN A 142 -16.58 -7.98 -10.00
N SER A 143 -15.60 -7.47 -10.74
CA SER A 143 -15.78 -7.22 -12.17
C SER A 143 -15.97 -8.54 -12.92
N SER A 144 -17.01 -8.62 -13.76
CA SER A 144 -17.26 -9.76 -14.65
C SER A 144 -16.05 -10.02 -15.54
N ARG A 145 -15.75 -11.31 -15.80
CA ARG A 145 -14.68 -11.71 -16.74
C ARG A 145 -14.99 -11.28 -18.16
#